data_AF-A0A838NLJ7-F1
#
_entry.id   AF-A0A838NLJ7-F1
#
_cell.length_a   1.000
_cell.length_b   1.000
_cell.length_c   1.000
_cell.angle_alpha   90.00
_cell.angle_beta   90.00
_cell.angle_gamma   90.00
#
_symmetry.space_group_name_H-M   'P 1'
#
loop_
_entity.id
_entity.type
_entity.pdbx_description
1 polymer ?
#
loop_
_entity_poly.entity_id
_entity_poly.type
_entity_poly.pdbx_seq_one_letter_code
_entity_poly.pdbx_strand_id
1 'polypeptide(L)' 'MPGEFAGKVAFVTGAAHGQGRATAIALAREGASIAAFDVARPLGYPGYAMGSRDDLESLA' A
#
# COMPACT_ATOMS: atom_id res chain seq x y z
N MET A 1 19.68 12.98 -6.80
CA MET A 1 19.43 11.87 -7.74
C MET A 1 17.94 11.56 -7.69
N PRO A 2 17.26 11.29 -8.81
CA PRO A 2 15.91 10.72 -8.74
C PRO A 2 15.98 9.36 -8.03
N GLY A 3 14.96 9.04 -7.22
CA GLY A 3 14.86 7.74 -6.54
C GLY A 3 14.79 6.58 -7.54
N GLU A 4 15.12 5.36 -7.12
CA GLU A 4 15.29 4.20 -8.00
C GLU A 4 14.06 3.93 -8.89
N PHE A 5 12.87 4.28 -8.40
CA PHE A 5 11.60 4.01 -9.06
C PHE A 5 10.90 5.26 -9.62
N ALA A 6 11.63 6.37 -9.76
CA ALA A 6 11.10 7.60 -10.35
C ALA A 6 10.43 7.36 -11.71
N GLY A 7 9.19 7.84 -11.87
CA GLY A 7 8.42 7.74 -13.11
C GLY A 7 7.78 6.38 -13.37
N LYS A 8 7.93 5.41 -12.45
CA LYS A 8 7.23 4.12 -12.53
C LYS A 8 5.93 4.15 -11.74
N VAL A 9 4.99 3.27 -12.13
CA VAL A 9 3.78 2.98 -11.35
C VAL A 9 3.93 1.61 -10.71
N ALA A 10 3.74 1.53 -9.40
CA ALA A 10 3.70 0.26 -8.66
C ALA A 10 2.25 -0.07 -8.27
N PHE A 11 1.75 -1.21 -8.77
CA PHE A 11 0.45 -1.74 -8.37
C PHE A 11 0.63 -2.66 -7.16
N VAL A 12 0.04 -2.30 -6.02
CA VAL A 12 0.24 -3.01 -4.75
C VAL A 12 -1.11 -3.52 -4.22
N THR A 13 -1.23 -4.83 -4.07
CA THR A 13 -2.37 -5.49 -3.43
C THR A 13 -2.12 -5.67 -1.93
N GLY A 14 -3.16 -5.62 -1.10
CA GLY A 14 -2.98 -5.71 0.36
C GLY A 14 -2.37 -4.44 0.95
N ALA A 15 -2.58 -3.30 0.29
CA ALA A 15 -1.90 -2.04 0.58
C ALA A 15 -2.41 -1.32 1.84
N ALA A 16 -3.55 -1.72 2.41
CA ALA A 16 -4.13 -1.04 3.56
C ALA A 16 -3.43 -1.41 4.88
N HIS A 17 -2.69 -2.51 4.95
CA HIS A 17 -2.06 -2.96 6.21
C HIS A 17 -0.77 -3.74 6.01
N GLY A 18 -0.04 -3.95 7.11
CA GLY A 18 1.09 -4.86 7.19
C GLY A 18 2.17 -4.58 6.15
N GLN A 19 2.68 -5.66 5.54
CA GLN A 19 3.78 -5.59 4.60
C GLN A 19 3.40 -4.86 3.31
N GLY A 20 2.19 -5.06 2.78
CA GLY A 20 1.75 -4.37 1.57
C GLY A 20 1.75 -2.85 1.74
N ARG A 21 1.26 -2.34 2.87
CA ARG A 21 1.33 -0.91 3.19
C ARG A 21 2.76 -0.40 3.32
N ALA A 22 3.61 -1.13 4.05
CA ALA A 22 5.02 -0.77 4.22
C ALA A 22 5.75 -0.70 2.88
N THR A 23 5.51 -1.68 2.00
CA THR A 23 6.06 -1.72 0.63
C THR A 23 5.56 -0.55 -0.21
N ALA A 24 4.26 -0.24 -0.19
CA ALA A 24 3.71 0.90 -0.92
C ALA A 24 4.39 2.22 -0.53
N ILE A 25 4.56 2.46 0.78
CA ILE A 25 5.23 3.67 1.29
C ILE A 25 6.70 3.72 0.90
N ALA A 26 7.41 2.58 0.99
CA ALA A 26 8.81 2.52 0.62
C ALA A 26 9.02 2.82 -0.88
N LEU A 27 8.18 2.25 -1.75
CA LEU A 27 8.22 2.50 -3.20
C LEU A 27 7.89 3.96 -3.52
N ALA A 28 6.92 4.56 -2.83
CA ALA A 28 6.58 5.97 -2.99
C ALA A 28 7.75 6.90 -2.62
N ARG A 29 8.49 6.59 -1.54
CA ARG A 29 9.70 7.33 -1.13
C ARG A 29 10.81 7.29 -2.18
N GLU A 30 10.88 6.21 -2.94
CA GLU A 30 11.80 6.04 -4.07
C GLU A 30 11.25 6.60 -5.41
N GLY A 31 10.13 7.33 -5.36
CA GLY A 31 9.60 8.10 -6.49
C GLY A 31 8.61 7.36 -7.39
N ALA A 32 8.14 6.17 -6.99
CA ALA A 32 7.06 5.49 -7.69
C ALA A 32 5.71 6.16 -7.42
N SER A 33 4.84 6.20 -8.42
CA SER A 33 3.40 6.42 -8.21
C SER A 33 2.74 5.11 -7.77
N ILE A 34 1.87 5.14 -6.77
CA ILE A 34 1.25 3.92 -6.23
C ILE A 34 -0.18 3.79 -6.73
N ALA A 35 -0.50 2.64 -7.30
CA ALA A 35 -1.87 2.19 -7.48
C ALA A 35 -2.17 1.14 -6.41
N ALA A 36 -2.95 1.52 -5.39
CA ALA A 36 -3.20 0.69 -4.21
C ALA A 36 -4.54 -0.05 -4.32
N PHE A 37 -4.55 -1.34 -3.96
CA PHE A 37 -5.75 -2.18 -3.92
C PHE A 37 -5.80 -3.01 -2.64
N ASP A 38 -6.91 -2.96 -1.92
CA ASP A 38 -7.13 -3.76 -0.71
C ASP A 38 -8.63 -4.00 -0.51
N VAL A 39 -8.95 -5.04 0.25
CA VAL A 39 -10.29 -5.30 0.79
C VAL A 39 -10.70 -4.22 1.79
N ALA A 40 -9.74 -3.69 2.56
CA ALA A 40 -9.88 -2.54 3.44
C ALA A 40 -11.06 -2.64 4.45
N ARG A 41 -11.35 -3.88 4.87
CA ARG A 41 -12.35 -4.19 5.90
C ARG A 41 -11.97 -5.49 6.61
N PRO A 42 -12.52 -5.74 7.82
CA PRO A 42 -12.34 -7.01 8.50
C PRO A 42 -12.84 -8.21 7.68
N LEU A 43 -12.12 -9.33 7.82
CA LEU A 43 -12.48 -10.65 7.30
C LEU A 43 -12.50 -11.66 8.44
N GLY A 44 -13.28 -12.74 8.30
CA GLY A 44 -13.34 -13.82 9.32
C GLY A 44 -12.05 -14.65 9.42
N TYR A 45 -11.20 -14.57 8.39
CA TYR A 45 -9.85 -15.12 8.36
C TYR A 45 -9.00 -14.19 7.47
N PRO A 46 -7.72 -14.00 7.78
CA PRO A 46 -6.97 -14.50 8.94
C PRO A 46 -7.31 -13.74 10.24
N GLY A 47 -7.12 -14.38 11.39
CA GLY A 47 -7.57 -13.88 12.72
C GLY A 47 -6.75 -12.73 13.31
N TYR A 48 -6.16 -11.88 12.47
CA TYR A 48 -5.43 -10.67 12.88
C TYR A 48 -6.15 -9.42 12.39
N ALA A 49 -5.76 -8.26 12.95
CA ALA A 49 -6.32 -6.98 12.56
C ALA A 49 -6.03 -6.68 11.08
N MET A 50 -7.08 -6.36 10.33
CA MET A 50 -6.99 -6.00 8.91
C MET A 50 -6.92 -4.48 8.73
N GLY A 51 -6.49 -4.04 7.56
CA GLY A 51 -6.51 -2.62 7.20
C GLY A 51 -7.93 -2.09 7.01
N SER A 52 -8.06 -0.78 7.18
CA SER A 52 -9.30 -0.03 6.95
C SER A 52 -9.26 0.74 5.63
N ARG A 53 -10.41 1.28 5.24
CA ARG A 53 -10.51 2.22 4.12
C ARG A 53 -9.62 3.45 4.34
N ASP A 54 -9.62 4.00 5.55
CA ASP A 54 -8.83 5.17 5.89
C ASP A 54 -7.32 4.88 5.77
N ASP A 55 -6.88 3.67 6.16
CA ASP A 55 -5.48 3.27 5.99
C ASP A 55 -5.08 3.21 4.50
N LEU A 56 -5.98 2.75 3.63
CA LEU A 56 -5.75 2.69 2.19
C LEU A 56 -5.73 4.09 1.56
N GLU A 57 -6.69 4.94 1.94
CA GLU A 57 -6.79 6.32 1.45
C GLU A 57 -5.62 7.20 1.93
N SER A 58 -5.00 6.87 3.06
CA SER A 58 -3.78 7.55 3.54
C SER A 58 -2.53 7.36 2.67
N LEU A 59 -2.58 6.49 1.66
CA LEU A 59 -1.49 6.28 0.70
C LEU A 59 -1.51 7.24 -0.49
N ALA A 60 -2.60 8.00 -0.66
CA ALA A 60 -2.77 8.97 -1.75
C ALA A 60 -1.89 10.22 -1.57
#